data_AF-A0A7V1EQD3-F1
#
_entry.id   AF-A0A7V1EQD3-F1
#
_cell.length_a   1.000
_cell.length_b   1.000
_cell.length_c   1.000
_cell.angle_alpha   90.00
_cell.angle_beta   90.00
_cell.angle_gamma   90.00
#
_symmetry.space_group_name_H-M   'P 1'
#
loop_
_entity.id
_entity.type
_entity.pdbx_description
1 polymer ?
#
loop_
_entity_poly.entity_id
_entity_poly.type
_entity_poly.pdbx_seq_one_letter_code
_entity_poly.pdbx_strand_id
1 'polypeptide(L)'
;MELFKPCIWIRAALLSVPLLVGQIAVSQLQTDVGVTPLSSAIAAQEKKKDARKTRRTPALRNKVYEKLAEAQAAAEEKDLAKAEKILNGMIASGGKRALNSYELANVYNLYAFIYYLREDYANALKAYENVVAQPDIPIAMEVNTKFTIAQLYFVQEQWQKGINALLDWFRATESPNANAYVLLAQGYYQIKDYDKALFNVEKAISIYKEKDKLPKEQWFNLARFLYFEKNDINKTVDILEELLVYYPKKQYWVQLSHMYGEQQKESEQLSAMETAYVQGMLDRSTEQVTMAYLYLNAEVPYKAARVMDKGLTNKSIEGKSKNWEIAGSAWRQAREIDKAIPAMEEAAAGSDQGELYTRLGNVYLDGDQFKKAITALNKGLSRGGVKRPDTARLVLGMAYFNTKQYARAREAFVAAGRDERSAKYAAQWIKYMDSELARQESLQEG
;
A
#
# COMPACT_ATOMS: atom_id res chain seq x y z
N MET A 1 -25.01 16.32 -23.04
CA MET A 1 -24.93 16.00 -21.60
C MET A 1 -25.13 14.50 -21.47
N GLU A 2 -24.04 13.76 -21.49
CA GLU A 2 -24.00 12.40 -20.96
C GLU A 2 -22.85 12.40 -19.96
N LEU A 3 -23.20 12.24 -18.69
CA LEU A 3 -22.30 12.32 -17.56
C LEU A 3 -21.50 11.02 -17.47
N PHE A 4 -20.17 11.19 -17.44
CA PHE A 4 -19.14 10.32 -16.88
C PHE A 4 -19.55 8.88 -16.53
N LYS A 5 -19.07 7.93 -17.34
CA LYS A 5 -18.89 6.54 -16.90
C LYS A 5 -17.82 6.51 -15.81
N PRO A 6 -18.04 5.86 -14.65
CA PRO A 6 -17.02 5.71 -13.63
C PRO A 6 -15.92 4.81 -14.18
N CYS A 7 -14.73 5.38 -14.37
CA CYS A 7 -13.52 4.61 -14.64
C CYS A 7 -13.23 3.76 -13.40
N ILE A 8 -13.35 2.46 -13.56
CA ILE A 8 -12.93 1.44 -12.61
C ILE A 8 -11.42 1.63 -12.35
N TRP A 9 -11.06 2.26 -11.23
CA TRP A 9 -9.68 2.35 -10.75
C TRP A 9 -9.27 1.02 -10.09
N ILE A 10 -9.23 -0.05 -10.89
CA ILE A 10 -8.60 -1.31 -10.49
C ILE A 10 -7.15 -1.26 -10.99
N ARG A 11 -6.20 -1.42 -10.03
CA ARG A 11 -4.73 -1.57 -10.17
C ARG A 11 -3.90 -0.32 -9.85
N ALA A 12 -3.82 0.02 -8.57
CA ALA A 12 -2.63 0.67 -8.00
C ALA A 12 -2.43 0.36 -6.49
N ALA A 13 -2.94 -0.76 -5.97
CA ALA A 13 -2.79 -1.16 -4.55
C ALA A 13 -2.04 -2.49 -4.35
N LEU A 14 -1.34 -2.99 -5.38
CA LEU A 14 -0.48 -4.17 -5.28
C LEU A 14 0.99 -3.75 -5.31
N LEU A 15 1.47 -3.17 -4.22
CA LEU A 15 2.90 -3.14 -3.94
C LEU A 15 3.11 -3.68 -2.52
N SER A 16 3.77 -4.86 -2.46
CA SER A 16 4.30 -5.57 -1.30
C SER A 16 3.42 -6.60 -0.56
N VAL A 17 2.94 -7.64 -1.25
CA VAL A 17 2.45 -8.87 -0.57
C VAL A 17 3.19 -10.19 -0.91
N PRO A 18 4.04 -10.37 -1.95
CA PRO A 18 4.61 -11.71 -2.17
C PRO A 18 5.76 -12.14 -1.23
N LEU A 19 6.31 -11.29 -0.36
CA LEU A 19 7.60 -11.58 0.32
C LEU A 19 7.54 -11.87 1.82
N LEU A 20 6.38 -11.75 2.48
CA LEU A 20 6.32 -11.76 3.95
C LEU A 20 6.02 -13.14 4.59
N VAL A 21 5.52 -14.12 3.84
CA VAL A 21 5.25 -15.47 4.40
C VAL A 21 6.55 -16.23 4.66
N GLY A 22 7.56 -16.06 3.81
CA GLY A 22 8.84 -16.78 3.93
C GLY A 22 9.69 -16.36 5.13
N GLN A 23 9.81 -15.06 5.42
CA GLN A 23 10.71 -14.59 6.48
C GLN A 23 10.15 -14.78 7.90
N ILE A 24 8.82 -14.76 8.07
CA ILE A 24 8.18 -14.91 9.38
C ILE A 24 8.13 -16.40 9.79
N ALA A 25 7.88 -17.30 8.84
CA ALA A 25 7.86 -18.74 9.11
C ALA A 25 9.23 -19.23 9.59
N VAL A 26 10.33 -18.86 8.91
CA VAL A 26 11.67 -19.35 9.23
C VAL A 26 12.17 -18.88 10.59
N SER A 27 11.91 -17.62 10.98
CA SER A 27 12.36 -17.06 12.27
C SER A 27 11.54 -17.53 13.47
N GLN A 28 10.24 -17.79 13.31
CA GLN A 28 9.43 -18.41 14.37
C GLN A 28 9.65 -19.92 14.50
N LEU A 29 9.86 -20.64 13.39
CA LEU A 29 10.23 -22.06 13.45
C LEU A 29 11.55 -22.27 14.21
N GLN A 30 12.54 -21.38 14.05
CA GLN A 30 13.79 -21.47 14.83
C GLN A 30 13.60 -21.26 16.35
N THR A 31 12.57 -20.51 16.76
CA THR A 31 12.28 -20.24 18.18
C THR A 31 11.30 -21.25 18.80
N ASP A 32 10.37 -21.82 18.02
CA ASP A 32 9.38 -22.81 18.48
C ASP A 32 9.85 -24.27 18.35
N VAL A 33 10.88 -24.59 17.54
CA VAL A 33 11.49 -25.94 17.41
C VAL A 33 12.32 -26.35 18.64
N GLY A 34 12.23 -25.60 19.75
CA GLY A 34 12.82 -26.01 21.02
C GLY A 34 14.35 -25.92 21.06
N VAL A 35 14.97 -25.11 20.20
CA VAL A 35 16.39 -24.76 20.32
C VAL A 35 16.54 -23.61 21.33
N THR A 36 16.11 -23.85 22.57
CA THR A 36 16.82 -23.27 23.70
C THR A 36 18.12 -24.04 23.84
N PRO A 37 19.31 -23.40 23.86
CA PRO A 37 20.49 -24.11 24.32
C PRO A 37 20.17 -24.67 25.70
N LEU A 38 20.44 -25.96 25.91
CA LEU A 38 20.41 -26.63 27.21
C LEU A 38 21.50 -26.02 28.12
N SER A 39 21.35 -24.75 28.46
CA SER A 39 22.15 -23.95 29.39
C SER A 39 21.50 -22.58 29.56
N SER A 40 20.26 -22.56 30.06
CA SER A 40 19.73 -21.40 30.77
C SER A 40 18.73 -21.87 31.82
N ALA A 41 19.28 -22.39 32.92
CA ALA A 41 18.58 -22.35 34.18
C ALA A 41 18.41 -20.87 34.56
N ILE A 42 17.24 -20.30 34.25
CA ILE A 42 16.85 -18.97 34.76
C ILE A 42 15.81 -19.18 35.84
N ALA A 43 16.27 -18.89 37.06
CA ALA A 43 15.55 -18.46 38.25
C ALA A 43 14.02 -18.62 38.21
N ALA A 44 13.54 -19.63 38.92
CA ALA A 44 12.15 -19.76 39.30
C ALA A 44 11.79 -18.62 40.28
N GLN A 45 11.19 -17.55 39.76
CA GLN A 45 10.25 -16.74 40.54
C GLN A 45 8.96 -17.56 40.68
N GLU A 46 8.58 -17.84 41.92
CA GLU A 46 7.35 -18.54 42.30
C GLU A 46 6.12 -17.89 41.65
N LYS A 47 5.62 -18.50 40.57
CA LYS A 47 4.24 -18.33 40.11
C LYS A 47 3.50 -19.63 40.39
N LYS A 48 2.32 -19.48 41.01
CA LYS A 48 1.35 -20.50 41.37
C LYS A 48 1.41 -21.72 40.45
N LYS A 49 1.51 -22.92 41.05
CA LYS A 49 1.35 -24.22 40.37
C LYS A 49 0.05 -24.21 39.56
N ASP A 50 0.15 -23.92 38.26
CA ASP A 50 -0.91 -24.25 37.33
C ASP A 50 -1.11 -25.77 37.39
N ALA A 51 -2.35 -26.20 37.64
CA ALA A 51 -2.76 -27.60 37.58
C ALA A 51 -2.81 -28.07 36.10
N ARG A 52 -1.69 -27.94 35.38
CA ARG A 52 -1.57 -28.45 34.01
C ARG A 52 -1.78 -29.96 34.05
N LYS A 53 -2.68 -30.46 33.20
CA LYS A 53 -2.84 -31.90 33.03
C LYS A 53 -1.48 -32.51 32.69
N THR A 54 -1.03 -33.46 33.50
CA THR A 54 0.22 -34.19 33.27
C THR A 54 -0.10 -35.61 32.81
N ARG A 55 0.53 -36.06 31.72
CA ARG A 55 0.49 -37.45 31.27
C ARG A 55 1.65 -38.20 31.91
N ARG A 56 1.43 -39.44 32.35
CA ARG A 56 2.54 -40.31 32.77
C ARG A 56 3.35 -40.70 31.53
N THR A 57 4.64 -40.38 31.52
CA THR A 57 5.52 -40.64 30.38
C THR A 57 6.62 -41.62 30.76
N PRO A 58 7.04 -42.52 29.87
CA PRO A 58 8.22 -43.37 30.11
C PRO A 58 9.48 -42.52 30.39
N ALA A 59 10.41 -43.07 31.16
CA ALA A 59 11.69 -42.42 31.43
C ALA A 59 12.61 -42.47 30.20
N LEU A 60 13.36 -41.39 29.97
CA LEU A 60 14.44 -41.35 28.97
C LEU A 60 15.70 -42.01 29.56
N ARG A 61 16.16 -43.11 28.97
CA ARG A 61 17.35 -43.82 29.45
C ARG A 61 18.62 -43.02 29.13
N ASN A 62 19.57 -42.96 30.07
CA ASN A 62 20.83 -42.20 29.90
C ASN A 62 21.58 -42.51 28.61
N LYS A 63 21.72 -43.80 28.24
CA LYS A 63 22.38 -44.21 26.99
C LYS A 63 21.68 -43.69 25.73
N VAL A 64 20.36 -43.56 25.77
CA VAL A 64 19.56 -43.03 24.65
C VAL A 64 19.73 -41.51 24.60
N TYR A 65 19.71 -40.84 25.76
CA TYR A 65 20.00 -39.41 25.86
C TYR A 65 21.38 -39.05 25.28
N GLU A 66 22.44 -39.77 25.67
CA GLU A 66 23.79 -39.56 25.14
C GLU A 66 23.85 -39.68 23.62
N LYS A 67 23.14 -40.66 23.04
CA LYS A 67 23.07 -40.86 21.60
C LYS A 67 22.26 -39.77 20.87
N LEU A 68 21.17 -39.30 21.46
CA LEU A 68 20.42 -38.15 20.95
C LEU A 68 21.28 -36.89 20.96
N ALA A 69 22.03 -36.64 22.04
CA ALA A 69 22.95 -35.51 22.13
C ALA A 69 24.07 -35.59 21.08
N GLU A 70 24.63 -36.78 20.85
CA GLU A 70 25.63 -37.01 19.78
C GLU A 70 25.05 -36.70 18.39
N ALA A 71 23.83 -37.16 18.11
CA ALA A 71 23.15 -36.87 16.85
C ALA A 71 22.83 -35.38 16.71
N GLN A 72 22.42 -34.72 17.79
CA GLN A 72 22.12 -33.29 17.80
C GLN A 72 23.39 -32.47 17.54
N ALA A 73 24.49 -32.76 18.23
CA ALA A 73 25.77 -32.08 18.00
C ALA A 73 26.23 -32.21 16.54
N ALA A 74 26.11 -33.41 15.96
CA ALA A 74 26.39 -33.61 14.54
C ALA A 74 25.47 -32.76 13.62
N ALA A 75 24.18 -32.64 13.96
CA ALA A 75 23.25 -31.81 13.21
C ALA A 75 23.58 -30.30 13.31
N GLU A 76 23.97 -29.83 14.50
CA GLU A 76 24.40 -28.44 14.75
C GLU A 76 25.71 -28.11 14.02
N GLU A 77 26.63 -29.07 13.92
CA GLU A 77 27.84 -28.99 13.09
C GLU A 77 27.56 -29.09 11.58
N LYS A 78 26.29 -29.17 11.17
CA LYS A 78 25.83 -29.39 9.79
C LYS A 78 26.26 -30.73 9.18
N ASP A 79 26.79 -31.66 9.96
CA ASP A 79 27.00 -33.05 9.55
C ASP A 79 25.69 -33.84 9.67
N LEU A 80 24.75 -33.46 8.80
CA LEU A 80 23.40 -34.02 8.79
C LEU A 80 23.40 -35.52 8.45
N ALA A 81 24.39 -35.99 7.68
CA ALA A 81 24.51 -37.39 7.29
C ALA A 81 24.92 -38.26 8.48
N LYS A 82 25.88 -37.80 9.30
CA LYS A 82 26.27 -38.47 10.54
C LYS A 82 25.13 -38.46 11.55
N ALA A 83 24.44 -37.33 11.72
CA ALA A 83 23.29 -37.22 12.61
C ALA A 83 22.21 -38.25 12.24
N GLU A 84 21.84 -38.33 10.96
CA GLU A 84 20.87 -39.29 10.45
C GLU A 84 21.33 -40.75 10.63
N LYS A 85 22.63 -41.03 10.41
CA LYS A 85 23.20 -42.36 10.65
C LYS A 85 23.09 -42.79 12.12
N ILE A 86 23.34 -41.88 13.06
CA ILE A 86 23.21 -42.15 14.50
C ILE A 86 21.75 -42.50 14.81
N LEU A 87 20.79 -41.69 14.34
CA LEU A 87 19.37 -41.93 14.55
C LEU A 87 18.89 -43.25 13.92
N ASN A 88 19.35 -43.58 12.72
CA ASN A 88 19.04 -44.86 12.06
C ASN A 88 19.48 -46.05 12.91
N GLY A 89 20.67 -45.96 13.53
CA GLY A 89 21.18 -46.97 14.46
C GLY A 89 20.34 -47.10 15.75
N MET A 90 19.77 -46.00 16.23
CA MET A 90 18.87 -46.00 17.38
C MET A 90 17.55 -46.72 17.07
N ILE A 91 16.93 -46.45 15.91
CA ILE A 91 15.69 -47.11 15.48
C ILE A 91 15.90 -48.61 15.21
N ALA A 92 17.04 -48.98 14.62
CA ALA A 92 17.37 -50.37 14.31
C ALA A 92 17.60 -51.26 15.56
N SER A 93 17.66 -50.67 16.76
CA SER A 93 17.89 -51.40 18.00
C SER A 93 16.62 -52.14 18.46
N GLY A 94 16.68 -53.49 18.51
CA GLY A 94 15.56 -54.34 18.94
C GLY A 94 15.67 -54.91 20.36
N GLY A 95 14.63 -55.65 20.79
CA GLY A 95 14.60 -56.37 22.07
C GLY A 95 14.68 -55.45 23.30
N LYS A 96 15.53 -55.78 24.28
CA LYS A 96 15.73 -54.95 25.50
C LYS A 96 16.27 -53.54 25.21
N ARG A 97 16.80 -53.30 24.01
CA ARG A 97 17.32 -52.01 23.56
C ARG A 97 16.31 -51.23 22.71
N ALA A 98 15.14 -51.80 22.43
CA ALA A 98 14.06 -51.08 21.74
C ALA A 98 13.72 -49.80 22.50
N LEU A 99 13.50 -48.72 21.75
CA LEU A 99 13.13 -47.41 22.29
C LEU A 99 11.71 -47.47 22.86
N ASN A 100 11.51 -46.83 24.01
CA ASN A 100 10.14 -46.57 24.48
C ASN A 100 9.51 -45.42 23.67
N SER A 101 8.21 -45.18 23.85
CA SER A 101 7.48 -44.18 23.06
C SER A 101 8.02 -42.76 23.21
N TYR A 102 8.46 -42.36 24.40
CA TYR A 102 9.05 -41.04 24.63
C TYR A 102 10.43 -40.90 23.95
N GLU A 103 11.25 -41.94 24.04
CA GLU A 103 12.55 -42.00 23.36
C GLU A 103 12.40 -41.96 21.84
N LEU A 104 11.45 -42.74 21.31
CA LEU A 104 11.15 -42.79 19.89
C LEU A 104 10.59 -41.45 19.38
N ALA A 105 9.75 -40.78 20.17
CA ALA A 105 9.28 -39.43 19.88
C ALA A 105 10.45 -38.43 19.78
N ASN A 106 11.45 -38.49 20.65
CA ASN A 106 12.61 -37.61 20.56
C ASN A 106 13.48 -37.92 19.34
N VAL A 107 13.61 -39.18 18.96
CA VAL A 107 14.29 -39.58 17.72
C VAL A 107 13.58 -38.99 16.50
N TYR A 108 12.26 -39.16 16.39
CA TYR A 108 11.50 -38.57 15.30
C TYR A 108 11.53 -37.04 15.29
N ASN A 109 11.53 -36.40 16.46
CA ASN A 109 11.69 -34.95 16.57
C ASN A 109 13.03 -34.48 15.97
N LEU A 110 14.12 -35.21 16.23
CA LEU A 110 15.43 -34.87 15.67
C LEU A 110 15.53 -35.17 14.17
N TYR A 111 14.89 -36.25 13.67
CA TYR A 111 14.73 -36.45 12.23
C TYR A 111 14.01 -35.27 11.59
N ALA A 112 12.92 -34.81 12.20
CA ALA A 112 12.14 -33.71 11.68
C ALA A 112 12.96 -32.42 11.59
N PHE A 113 13.78 -32.15 12.61
CA PHE A 113 14.76 -31.04 12.59
C PHE A 113 15.80 -31.19 11.47
N ILE A 114 16.39 -32.38 11.30
CA ILE A 114 17.35 -32.66 10.23
C ILE A 114 16.72 -32.44 8.84
N TYR A 115 15.52 -32.98 8.61
CA TYR A 115 14.79 -32.80 7.36
C TYR A 115 14.43 -31.33 7.12
N TYR A 116 14.02 -30.60 8.17
CA TYR A 116 13.76 -29.17 8.09
C TYR A 116 14.99 -28.37 7.67
N LEU A 117 16.18 -28.66 8.24
CA LEU A 117 17.44 -28.02 7.85
C LEU A 117 17.86 -28.30 6.40
N ARG A 118 17.38 -29.40 5.81
CA ARG A 118 17.56 -29.75 4.40
C ARG A 118 16.46 -29.19 3.50
N GLU A 119 15.52 -28.43 4.06
CA GLU A 119 14.30 -27.95 3.39
C GLU A 119 13.41 -29.09 2.85
N ASP A 120 13.59 -30.32 3.36
CA ASP A 120 12.76 -31.48 3.05
C ASP A 120 11.52 -31.48 3.96
N TYR A 121 10.63 -30.52 3.70
CA TYR A 121 9.44 -30.30 4.52
C TYR A 121 8.47 -31.49 4.48
N ALA A 122 8.49 -32.28 3.41
CA ALA A 122 7.64 -33.46 3.28
C ALA A 122 8.06 -34.56 4.27
N ASN A 123 9.36 -34.86 4.37
CA ASN A 123 9.83 -35.85 5.34
C ASN A 123 9.90 -35.29 6.75
N ALA A 124 10.12 -33.98 6.93
CA ALA A 124 9.99 -33.33 8.23
C ALA A 124 8.57 -33.48 8.80
N LEU A 125 7.55 -33.26 7.96
CA LEU A 125 6.15 -33.43 8.32
C LEU A 125 5.85 -34.88 8.75
N LYS A 126 6.27 -35.87 7.96
CA LYS A 126 6.11 -37.29 8.33
C LYS A 126 6.78 -37.61 9.67
N ALA A 127 7.97 -37.08 9.91
CA ALA A 127 8.69 -37.29 11.17
C ALA A 127 7.92 -36.69 12.35
N TYR A 128 7.41 -35.45 12.24
CA TYR A 128 6.56 -34.86 13.27
C TYR A 128 5.22 -35.60 13.46
N GLU A 129 4.59 -36.11 12.40
CA GLU A 129 3.40 -36.94 12.52
C GLU A 129 3.69 -38.23 13.30
N ASN A 130 4.87 -38.84 13.10
CA ASN A 130 5.33 -39.99 13.88
C ASN A 130 5.60 -39.65 15.35
N VAL A 131 6.00 -38.42 15.68
CA VAL A 131 6.09 -37.94 17.08
C VAL A 131 4.71 -37.98 17.72
N VAL A 132 3.71 -37.36 17.10
CA VAL A 132 2.35 -37.24 17.65
C VAL A 132 1.64 -38.59 17.73
N ALA A 133 2.03 -39.56 16.88
CA ALA A 133 1.53 -40.93 16.93
C ALA A 133 2.03 -41.75 18.13
N GLN A 134 3.08 -41.29 18.83
CA GLN A 134 3.62 -42.04 19.97
C GLN A 134 2.69 -41.96 21.19
N PRO A 135 2.39 -43.10 21.85
CA PRO A 135 1.61 -43.10 23.08
C PRO A 135 2.41 -42.50 24.25
N ASP A 136 1.73 -41.97 25.25
CA ASP A 136 2.35 -41.56 26.51
C ASP A 136 3.51 -40.55 26.41
N ILE A 137 3.49 -39.69 25.38
CA ILE A 137 4.41 -38.56 25.27
C ILE A 137 3.97 -37.36 26.13
N PRO A 138 4.88 -36.47 26.54
CA PRO A 138 4.53 -35.27 27.29
C PRO A 138 3.49 -34.42 26.53
N ILE A 139 2.45 -33.93 27.22
CA ILE A 139 1.41 -33.09 26.60
C ILE A 139 2.00 -31.85 25.94
N ALA A 140 3.00 -31.22 26.57
CA ALA A 140 3.69 -30.06 25.99
C ALA A 140 4.39 -30.41 24.66
N MET A 141 5.01 -31.59 24.56
CA MET A 141 5.64 -32.06 23.33
C MET A 141 4.58 -32.28 22.25
N GLU A 142 3.50 -32.99 22.56
CA GLU A 142 2.40 -33.24 21.62
C GLU A 142 1.79 -31.93 21.10
N VAL A 143 1.49 -30.99 21.98
CA VAL A 143 0.91 -29.69 21.65
C VAL A 143 1.87 -28.87 20.79
N ASN A 144 3.15 -28.78 21.16
CA ASN A 144 4.14 -28.03 20.37
C ASN A 144 4.32 -28.65 18.98
N THR A 145 4.43 -29.99 18.89
CA THR A 145 4.58 -30.67 17.60
C THR A 145 3.37 -30.49 16.69
N LYS A 146 2.13 -30.54 17.22
CA LYS A 146 0.92 -30.25 16.44
C LYS A 146 0.93 -28.83 15.85
N PHE A 147 1.45 -27.85 16.58
CA PHE A 147 1.61 -26.50 16.07
C PHE A 147 2.63 -26.44 14.92
N THR A 148 3.78 -27.10 15.09
CA THR A 148 4.81 -27.17 14.04
C THR A 148 4.31 -27.87 12.78
N ILE A 149 3.52 -28.94 12.92
CA ILE A 149 2.84 -29.60 11.79
C ILE A 149 1.97 -28.60 11.01
N ALA A 150 1.16 -27.78 11.71
CA ALA A 150 0.34 -26.77 11.06
C ALA A 150 1.18 -25.71 10.33
N GLN A 151 2.27 -25.24 10.95
CA GLN A 151 3.22 -24.30 10.31
C GLN A 151 3.84 -24.91 9.05
N LEU A 152 4.27 -26.17 9.08
CA LEU A 152 4.85 -26.84 7.91
C LEU A 152 3.85 -27.03 6.78
N TYR A 153 2.57 -27.27 7.09
CA TYR A 153 1.53 -27.25 6.07
C TYR A 153 1.39 -25.88 5.42
N PHE A 154 1.49 -24.78 6.18
CA PHE A 154 1.47 -23.42 5.63
C PHE A 154 2.73 -23.09 4.80
N VAL A 155 3.92 -23.53 5.22
CA VAL A 155 5.16 -23.38 4.45
C VAL A 155 5.06 -24.10 3.09
N GLN A 156 4.42 -25.26 3.05
CA GLN A 156 4.17 -26.02 1.83
C GLN A 156 2.92 -25.55 1.06
N GLU A 157 2.33 -24.41 1.44
CA GLU A 157 1.11 -23.86 0.83
C GLU A 157 -0.10 -24.81 0.84
N GLN A 158 -0.09 -25.82 1.72
CA GLN A 158 -1.20 -26.74 1.94
C GLN A 158 -2.21 -26.11 2.91
N TRP A 159 -2.78 -24.97 2.50
CA TRP A 159 -3.56 -24.06 3.35
C TRP A 159 -4.66 -24.75 4.15
N GLN A 160 -5.51 -25.57 3.50
CA GLN A 160 -6.62 -26.25 4.16
C GLN A 160 -6.13 -27.26 5.20
N LYS A 161 -5.03 -27.98 4.92
CA LYS A 161 -4.46 -28.93 5.89
C LYS A 161 -3.83 -28.20 7.08
N GLY A 162 -3.16 -27.08 6.82
CA GLY A 162 -2.62 -26.21 7.88
C GLY A 162 -3.71 -25.65 8.79
N ILE A 163 -4.82 -25.17 8.21
CA ILE A 163 -6.01 -24.74 8.97
C ILE A 163 -6.54 -25.89 9.83
N ASN A 164 -6.75 -27.07 9.24
CA ASN A 164 -7.29 -28.23 9.98
C ASN A 164 -6.37 -28.63 11.14
N ALA A 165 -5.06 -28.74 10.89
CA ALA A 165 -4.07 -29.07 11.90
C ALA A 165 -4.01 -28.00 13.02
N LEU A 166 -4.14 -26.72 12.67
CA LEU A 166 -4.15 -25.64 13.64
C LEU A 166 -5.44 -25.65 14.48
N LEU A 167 -6.59 -25.96 13.89
CA LEU A 167 -7.85 -26.15 14.63
C LEU A 167 -7.79 -27.35 15.59
N ASP A 168 -7.10 -28.43 15.22
CA ASP A 168 -6.82 -29.55 16.12
C ASP A 168 -5.92 -29.12 17.29
N TRP A 169 -4.91 -28.30 17.00
CA TRP A 169 -4.07 -27.70 18.03
C TRP A 169 -4.85 -26.78 18.98
N PHE A 170 -5.78 -25.96 18.46
CA PHE A 170 -6.67 -25.12 19.27
C PHE A 170 -7.52 -25.95 20.23
N ARG A 171 -8.02 -27.13 19.79
CA ARG A 171 -8.79 -28.05 20.64
C ARG A 171 -7.95 -28.70 21.75
N ALA A 172 -6.65 -28.86 21.52
CA ALA A 172 -5.73 -29.47 22.48
C ALA A 172 -5.08 -28.46 23.44
N THR A 173 -5.25 -27.16 23.21
CA THR A 173 -4.55 -26.09 23.95
C THR A 173 -5.51 -25.34 24.87
N GLU A 174 -5.21 -25.30 26.17
CA GLU A 174 -6.08 -24.64 27.18
C GLU A 174 -6.04 -23.11 27.10
N SER A 175 -4.93 -22.52 26.66
CA SER A 175 -4.78 -21.07 26.50
C SER A 175 -4.03 -20.72 25.21
N PRO A 176 -4.72 -20.73 24.05
CA PRO A 176 -4.13 -20.33 22.78
C PRO A 176 -3.61 -18.89 22.83
N ASN A 177 -2.40 -18.67 22.31
CA ASN A 177 -1.81 -17.33 22.25
C ASN A 177 -2.31 -16.54 21.03
N ALA A 178 -2.15 -15.21 21.05
CA ALA A 178 -2.61 -14.35 19.96
C ALA A 178 -1.96 -14.65 18.60
N ASN A 179 -0.68 -15.08 18.56
CA ASN A 179 -0.02 -15.40 17.28
C ASN A 179 -0.67 -16.61 16.60
N ALA A 180 -1.17 -17.59 17.36
CA ALA A 180 -1.88 -18.73 16.79
C ALA A 180 -3.17 -18.31 16.07
N TYR A 181 -3.91 -17.33 16.63
CA TYR A 181 -5.08 -16.76 15.97
C TYR A 181 -4.68 -16.02 14.68
N VAL A 182 -3.58 -15.25 14.69
CA VAL A 182 -3.09 -14.58 13.46
C VAL A 182 -2.67 -15.58 12.39
N LEU A 183 -2.00 -16.67 12.78
CA LEU A 183 -1.62 -17.73 11.84
C LEU A 183 -2.87 -18.39 11.22
N LEU A 184 -3.91 -18.63 12.02
CA LEU A 184 -5.19 -19.13 11.53
C LEU A 184 -5.87 -18.12 10.60
N ALA A 185 -5.81 -16.83 10.92
CA ALA A 185 -6.32 -15.76 10.07
C ALA A 185 -5.62 -15.73 8.69
N GLN A 186 -4.30 -15.88 8.68
CA GLN A 186 -3.51 -15.97 7.45
C GLN A 186 -3.89 -17.21 6.63
N GLY A 187 -4.07 -18.36 7.27
CA GLY A 187 -4.56 -19.57 6.61
C GLY A 187 -5.91 -19.34 5.93
N TYR A 188 -6.88 -18.77 6.65
CA TYR A 188 -8.21 -18.46 6.10
C TYR A 188 -8.15 -17.42 4.97
N TYR A 189 -7.28 -16.42 5.08
CA TYR A 189 -7.05 -15.44 4.02
C TYR A 189 -6.61 -16.11 2.71
N GLN A 190 -5.67 -17.08 2.76
CA GLN A 190 -5.16 -17.76 1.56
C GLN A 190 -6.24 -18.56 0.82
N ILE A 191 -7.23 -19.10 1.55
CA ILE A 191 -8.39 -19.77 0.94
C ILE A 191 -9.57 -18.82 0.69
N LYS A 192 -9.36 -17.51 0.83
CA LYS A 192 -10.34 -16.43 0.62
C LYS A 192 -11.56 -16.48 1.55
N ASP A 193 -11.43 -17.13 2.70
CA ASP A 193 -12.44 -17.09 3.76
C ASP A 193 -12.20 -15.85 4.62
N TYR A 194 -12.56 -14.68 4.09
CA TYR A 194 -12.27 -13.39 4.72
C TYR A 194 -13.02 -13.18 6.03
N ASP A 195 -14.20 -13.80 6.20
CA ASP A 195 -14.96 -13.72 7.45
C ASP A 195 -14.22 -14.40 8.60
N LYS A 196 -13.75 -15.63 8.39
CA LYS A 196 -12.96 -16.32 9.41
C LYS A 196 -11.57 -15.70 9.56
N ALA A 197 -10.97 -15.20 8.49
CA ALA A 197 -9.71 -14.48 8.60
C ALA A 197 -9.84 -13.26 9.52
N LEU A 198 -10.88 -12.45 9.29
CA LEU A 198 -11.15 -11.24 10.06
C LEU A 198 -11.43 -11.56 11.53
N PHE A 199 -12.33 -12.51 11.80
CA PHE A 199 -12.64 -12.95 13.16
C PHE A 199 -11.39 -13.32 13.96
N ASN A 200 -10.48 -14.07 13.34
CA ASN A 200 -9.28 -14.55 14.01
C ASN A 200 -8.24 -13.44 14.25
N VAL A 201 -8.02 -12.52 13.30
CA VAL A 201 -7.08 -11.40 13.53
C VAL A 201 -7.63 -10.43 14.59
N GLU A 202 -8.94 -10.19 14.62
CA GLU A 202 -9.57 -9.38 15.66
C GLU A 202 -9.47 -10.03 17.03
N LYS A 203 -9.62 -11.36 17.11
CA LYS A 203 -9.41 -12.08 18.37
C LYS A 203 -7.97 -11.94 18.87
N ALA A 204 -6.99 -11.96 17.98
CA ALA A 204 -5.60 -11.72 18.35
C ALA A 204 -5.36 -10.31 18.91
N ILE A 205 -5.95 -9.30 18.25
CA ILE A 205 -5.90 -7.89 18.66
C ILE A 205 -6.57 -7.72 20.04
N SER A 206 -7.75 -8.30 20.25
CA SER A 206 -8.48 -8.18 21.53
C SER A 206 -7.74 -8.83 22.69
N ILE A 207 -7.11 -9.99 22.50
CA ILE A 207 -6.28 -10.64 23.54
C ILE A 207 -5.17 -9.71 24.05
N TYR A 208 -4.62 -8.86 23.19
CA TYR A 208 -3.59 -7.89 23.56
C TYR A 208 -4.21 -6.67 24.25
N LYS A 209 -5.27 -6.10 23.67
CA LYS A 209 -5.99 -4.95 24.26
C LYS A 209 -6.53 -5.27 25.66
N GLU A 210 -7.13 -6.44 25.87
CA GLU A 210 -7.63 -6.92 27.17
C GLU A 210 -6.54 -7.07 28.24
N LYS A 211 -5.27 -7.12 27.83
CA LYS A 211 -4.10 -7.23 28.73
C LYS A 211 -3.30 -5.93 28.80
N ASP A 212 -3.88 -4.82 28.35
CA ASP A 212 -3.23 -3.51 28.24
C ASP A 212 -1.90 -3.56 27.46
N LYS A 213 -1.83 -4.47 26.47
CA LYS A 213 -0.68 -4.60 25.58
C LYS A 213 -1.01 -4.03 24.22
N LEU A 214 -0.05 -3.33 23.64
CA LEU A 214 -0.15 -2.82 22.28
C LEU A 214 -0.10 -3.98 21.26
N PRO A 215 -1.18 -4.22 20.47
CA PRO A 215 -1.17 -5.23 19.41
C PRO A 215 -0.16 -4.87 18.33
N LYS A 216 0.46 -5.87 17.70
CA LYS A 216 1.50 -5.63 16.67
C LYS A 216 0.90 -4.91 15.45
N GLU A 217 1.63 -3.95 14.89
CA GLU A 217 1.27 -3.19 13.68
C GLU A 217 0.81 -4.11 12.52
N GLN A 218 1.47 -5.25 12.33
CA GLN A 218 1.14 -6.22 11.28
C GLN A 218 -0.28 -6.81 11.42
N TRP A 219 -0.82 -6.91 12.63
CA TRP A 219 -2.16 -7.44 12.87
C TRP A 219 -3.22 -6.43 12.46
N PHE A 220 -3.02 -5.15 12.79
CA PHE A 220 -3.85 -4.06 12.29
C PHE A 220 -3.79 -3.96 10.77
N ASN A 221 -2.61 -4.11 10.17
CA ASN A 221 -2.49 -4.10 8.70
C ASN A 221 -3.29 -5.25 8.05
N LEU A 222 -3.25 -6.46 8.64
CA LEU A 222 -4.05 -7.59 8.16
C LEU A 222 -5.55 -7.31 8.32
N ALA A 223 -5.99 -6.84 9.49
CA ALA A 223 -7.40 -6.50 9.73
C ALA A 223 -7.89 -5.42 8.75
N ARG A 224 -7.13 -4.33 8.59
CA ARG A 224 -7.42 -3.25 7.64
C ARG A 224 -7.54 -3.76 6.22
N PHE A 225 -6.61 -4.62 5.79
CA PHE A 225 -6.66 -5.22 4.46
C PHE A 225 -7.92 -6.07 4.28
N LEU A 226 -8.26 -6.91 5.26
CA LEU A 226 -9.45 -7.76 5.21
C LEU A 226 -10.75 -6.93 5.20
N TYR A 227 -10.82 -5.85 5.97
CA TYR A 227 -11.95 -4.92 5.93
C TYR A 227 -12.11 -4.26 4.57
N PHE A 228 -11.00 -3.82 3.98
CA PHE A 228 -10.99 -3.22 2.64
C PHE A 228 -11.45 -4.21 1.56
N GLU A 229 -10.94 -5.45 1.56
CA GLU A 229 -11.36 -6.51 0.62
C GLU A 229 -12.85 -6.86 0.76
N LYS A 230 -13.41 -6.70 1.96
CA LYS A 230 -14.85 -6.85 2.23
C LYS A 230 -15.67 -5.60 1.89
N ASN A 231 -15.04 -4.56 1.33
CA ASN A 231 -15.64 -3.26 1.03
C ASN A 231 -16.23 -2.55 2.26
N ASP A 232 -15.74 -2.86 3.46
CA ASP A 232 -16.10 -2.18 4.70
C ASP A 232 -15.16 -0.98 4.90
N ILE A 233 -15.46 0.11 4.19
CA ILE A 233 -14.65 1.33 4.21
C ILE A 233 -14.65 1.97 5.60
N ASN A 234 -15.77 1.89 6.32
CA ASN A 234 -15.86 2.45 7.67
C ASN A 234 -14.88 1.76 8.63
N LYS A 235 -14.88 0.43 8.65
CA LYS A 235 -13.91 -0.30 9.47
C LYS A 235 -12.47 -0.17 8.98
N THR A 236 -12.27 -0.02 7.68
CA THR A 236 -10.94 0.29 7.14
C THR A 236 -10.41 1.61 7.70
N VAL A 237 -11.26 2.65 7.77
CA VAL A 237 -10.94 3.94 8.39
C VAL A 237 -10.66 3.78 9.88
N ASP A 238 -11.53 3.12 10.65
CA ASP A 238 -11.33 2.89 12.10
C ASP A 238 -9.93 2.30 12.38
N ILE A 239 -9.52 1.27 11.61
CA ILE A 239 -8.22 0.63 11.80
C ILE A 239 -7.05 1.53 11.33
N LEU A 240 -7.24 2.34 10.29
CA LEU A 240 -6.23 3.31 9.86
C LEU A 240 -6.01 4.41 10.92
N GLU A 241 -7.06 4.85 11.59
CA GLU A 241 -6.96 5.79 12.70
C GLU A 241 -6.22 5.18 13.88
N GLU A 242 -6.53 3.93 14.27
CA GLU A 242 -5.76 3.22 15.30
C GLU A 242 -4.29 3.07 14.92
N LEU A 243 -4.00 2.73 13.65
CA LEU A 243 -2.63 2.67 13.14
C LEU A 243 -1.92 4.01 13.24
N LEU A 244 -2.60 5.14 13.02
CA LEU A 244 -1.99 6.46 13.15
C LEU A 244 -1.73 6.85 14.60
N VAL A 245 -2.59 6.44 15.53
CA VAL A 245 -2.39 6.68 16.98
C VAL A 245 -1.13 5.96 17.47
N TYR A 246 -0.95 4.69 17.11
CA TYR A 246 0.14 3.87 17.66
C TYR A 246 1.38 3.77 16.78
N TYR A 247 1.22 3.94 15.46
CA TYR A 247 2.25 3.71 14.43
C TYR A 247 2.20 4.78 13.32
N PRO A 248 2.40 6.07 13.64
CA PRO A 248 2.20 7.18 12.68
C PRO A 248 3.18 7.12 11.52
N LYS A 249 2.75 6.56 10.38
CA LYS A 249 3.55 6.44 9.15
C LYS A 249 2.84 7.12 7.99
N LYS A 250 3.62 7.69 7.06
CA LYS A 250 3.15 8.31 5.80
C LYS A 250 2.05 7.50 5.11
N GLN A 251 2.30 6.21 4.94
CA GLN A 251 1.41 5.33 4.18
C GLN A 251 -0.01 5.29 4.77
N TYR A 252 -0.17 5.49 6.09
CA TYR A 252 -1.46 5.49 6.75
C TYR A 252 -2.20 6.81 6.55
N TRP A 253 -1.51 7.95 6.62
CA TRP A 253 -2.08 9.24 6.27
C TRP A 253 -2.59 9.29 4.83
N VAL A 254 -1.77 8.82 3.87
CA VAL A 254 -2.15 8.80 2.44
C VAL A 254 -3.35 7.88 2.21
N GLN A 255 -3.35 6.69 2.83
CA GLN A 255 -4.48 5.77 2.68
C GLN A 255 -5.74 6.28 3.36
N LEU A 256 -5.63 6.89 4.55
CA LEU A 256 -6.75 7.50 5.24
C LEU A 256 -7.35 8.64 4.43
N SER A 257 -6.53 9.48 3.81
CA SER A 257 -7.00 10.50 2.87
C SER A 257 -7.82 9.91 1.73
N HIS A 258 -7.35 8.82 1.10
CA HIS A 258 -8.10 8.16 0.03
C HIS A 258 -9.42 7.57 0.54
N MET A 259 -9.44 6.93 1.71
CA MET A 259 -10.66 6.37 2.28
C MET A 259 -11.68 7.46 2.65
N TYR A 260 -11.22 8.62 3.13
CA TYR A 260 -12.10 9.77 3.33
C TYR A 260 -12.69 10.31 2.02
N GLY A 261 -11.92 10.27 0.93
CA GLY A 261 -12.43 10.58 -0.41
C GLY A 261 -13.56 9.64 -0.84
N GLU A 262 -13.39 8.33 -0.63
CA GLU A 262 -14.44 7.33 -0.91
C GLU A 262 -15.70 7.54 -0.05
N GLN A 263 -15.54 8.06 1.17
CA GLN A 263 -16.64 8.44 2.07
C GLN A 263 -17.25 9.82 1.74
N GLN A 264 -16.77 10.52 0.71
CA GLN A 264 -17.15 11.90 0.37
C GLN A 264 -16.89 12.91 1.51
N LYS A 265 -15.93 12.59 2.38
CA LYS A 265 -15.45 13.44 3.48
C LYS A 265 -14.28 14.29 3.01
N GLU A 266 -14.57 15.27 2.15
CA GLU A 266 -13.56 16.05 1.44
C GLU A 266 -12.64 16.84 2.39
N SER A 267 -13.19 17.35 3.51
CA SER A 267 -12.42 18.10 4.50
C SER A 267 -11.40 17.21 5.22
N GLU A 268 -11.82 16.01 5.62
CA GLU A 268 -10.98 15.01 6.29
C GLU A 268 -9.97 14.40 5.32
N GLN A 269 -10.37 14.18 4.06
CA GLN A 269 -9.48 13.78 2.97
C GLN A 269 -8.33 14.77 2.81
N LEU A 270 -8.66 16.06 2.70
CA LEU A 270 -7.67 17.13 2.59
C LEU A 270 -6.77 17.17 3.83
N SER A 271 -7.36 17.15 5.02
CA SER A 271 -6.64 17.23 6.29
C SER A 271 -5.63 16.09 6.47
N ALA A 272 -6.02 14.86 6.12
CA ALA A 272 -5.13 13.70 6.19
C ALA A 272 -3.95 13.81 5.21
N MET A 273 -4.19 14.22 3.95
CA MET A 273 -3.10 14.40 2.97
C MET A 273 -2.22 15.59 3.32
N GLU A 274 -2.81 16.72 3.74
CA GLU A 274 -2.08 17.93 4.14
C GLU A 274 -1.18 17.62 5.34
N THR A 275 -1.63 16.80 6.30
CA THR A 275 -0.80 16.34 7.43
C THR A 275 0.47 15.63 6.97
N ALA A 276 0.35 14.70 6.01
CA ALA A 276 1.52 14.05 5.43
C ALA A 276 2.42 15.02 4.63
N TYR A 277 1.81 15.99 3.93
CA TYR A 277 2.54 16.99 3.16
C TYR A 277 3.35 17.96 4.03
N VAL A 278 2.74 18.55 5.06
CA VAL A 278 3.40 19.53 5.94
C VAL A 278 4.54 18.92 6.75
N GLN A 279 4.44 17.62 7.05
CA GLN A 279 5.53 16.85 7.68
C GLN A 279 6.62 16.42 6.70
N GLY A 280 6.53 16.81 5.42
CA GLY A 280 7.52 16.49 4.41
C GLY A 280 7.55 15.01 4.01
N MET A 281 6.48 14.26 4.30
CA MET A 281 6.45 12.82 4.06
C MET A 281 6.19 12.46 2.59
N LEU A 282 5.46 13.30 1.84
CA LEU A 282 5.09 12.99 0.45
C LEU A 282 6.33 13.04 -0.46
N ASP A 283 6.87 11.88 -0.81
CA ASP A 283 8.13 11.72 -1.56
C ASP A 283 7.91 11.24 -3.00
N ARG A 284 6.67 10.87 -3.37
CA ARG A 284 6.32 10.44 -4.73
C ARG A 284 5.68 11.57 -5.52
N SER A 285 6.06 11.68 -6.80
CA SER A 285 5.43 12.59 -7.78
C SER A 285 3.90 12.52 -7.75
N THR A 286 3.33 11.31 -7.73
CA THR A 286 1.87 11.12 -7.71
C THR A 286 1.21 11.61 -6.42
N GLU A 287 1.86 11.46 -5.26
CA GLU A 287 1.34 11.93 -3.97
C GLU A 287 1.29 13.45 -3.94
N GLN A 288 2.35 14.12 -4.40
CA GLN A 288 2.43 15.58 -4.45
C GLN A 288 1.46 16.17 -5.48
N VAL A 289 1.31 15.54 -6.65
CA VAL A 289 0.30 15.93 -7.64
C VAL A 289 -1.12 15.76 -7.06
N THR A 290 -1.38 14.68 -6.33
CA THR A 290 -2.67 14.46 -5.65
C THR A 290 -2.95 15.55 -4.62
N MET A 291 -1.96 15.92 -3.81
CA MET A 291 -2.07 17.04 -2.87
C MET A 291 -2.44 18.35 -3.58
N ALA A 292 -1.82 18.65 -4.73
CA ALA A 292 -2.17 19.83 -5.51
C ALA A 292 -3.62 19.79 -6.02
N TYR A 293 -4.11 18.64 -6.49
CA TYR A 293 -5.52 18.49 -6.86
C TYR A 293 -6.47 18.68 -5.67
N LEU A 294 -6.15 18.14 -4.50
CA LEU A 294 -6.96 18.34 -3.30
C LEU A 294 -7.06 19.82 -2.91
N TYR A 295 -5.94 20.58 -3.00
CA TYR A 295 -5.99 22.03 -2.80
C TYR A 295 -6.80 22.76 -3.86
N LEU A 296 -6.75 22.34 -5.13
CA LEU A 296 -7.57 22.94 -6.18
C LEU A 296 -9.06 22.68 -5.96
N ASN A 297 -9.43 21.45 -5.57
CA ASN A 297 -10.82 21.09 -5.25
C ASN A 297 -11.34 21.88 -4.04
N ALA A 298 -10.48 22.14 -3.05
CA ALA A 298 -10.79 22.98 -1.90
C ALA A 298 -10.68 24.49 -2.17
N GLU A 299 -10.57 24.91 -3.44
CA GLU A 299 -10.46 26.31 -3.87
C GLU A 299 -9.29 27.08 -3.24
N VAL A 300 -8.17 26.40 -2.97
CA VAL A 300 -6.91 26.97 -2.46
C VAL A 300 -5.80 26.93 -3.53
N PRO A 301 -5.96 27.63 -4.67
CA PRO A 301 -5.08 27.48 -5.83
C PRO A 301 -3.63 27.90 -5.57
N TYR A 302 -3.41 28.87 -4.66
CA TYR A 302 -2.05 29.28 -4.30
C TYR A 302 -1.26 28.13 -3.65
N LYS A 303 -1.87 27.40 -2.70
CA LYS A 303 -1.22 26.23 -2.07
C LYS A 303 -0.97 25.12 -3.10
N ALA A 304 -1.95 24.86 -3.98
CA ALA A 304 -1.78 23.89 -5.06
C ALA A 304 -0.59 24.23 -5.96
N ALA A 305 -0.49 25.50 -6.37
CA ALA A 305 0.58 25.96 -7.24
C ALA A 305 1.95 25.85 -6.55
N ARG A 306 2.03 26.19 -5.25
CA ARG A 306 3.25 26.03 -4.44
C ARG A 306 3.72 24.57 -4.32
N VAL A 307 2.79 23.62 -4.18
CA VAL A 307 3.13 22.18 -4.17
C VAL A 307 3.77 21.79 -5.51
N MET A 308 3.09 22.14 -6.61
CA MET A 308 3.53 21.79 -7.96
C MET A 308 4.88 22.44 -8.29
N ASP A 309 5.01 23.74 -8.04
CA ASP A 309 6.21 24.54 -8.32
C ASP A 309 7.43 24.02 -7.56
N LYS A 310 7.27 23.75 -6.25
CA LYS A 310 8.34 23.15 -5.42
C LYS A 310 8.76 21.79 -5.97
N GLY A 311 7.79 20.92 -6.27
CA GLY A 311 8.02 19.56 -6.73
C GLY A 311 8.64 19.49 -8.14
N LEU A 312 8.23 20.37 -9.05
CA LEU A 312 8.80 20.44 -10.39
C LEU A 312 10.22 21.01 -10.35
N THR A 313 10.47 22.02 -9.52
CA THR A 313 11.79 22.66 -9.36
C THR A 313 12.82 21.71 -8.72
N ASN A 314 12.44 21.00 -7.66
CA ASN A 314 13.33 20.03 -6.99
C ASN A 314 13.31 18.63 -7.65
N LYS A 315 12.56 18.47 -8.74
CA LYS A 315 12.38 17.22 -9.51
C LYS A 315 11.73 16.05 -8.74
N SER A 316 11.06 16.30 -7.60
CA SER A 316 10.24 15.28 -6.94
C SER A 316 8.90 15.05 -7.65
N ILE A 317 8.44 16.02 -8.45
CA ILE A 317 7.40 15.86 -9.45
C ILE A 317 8.07 15.74 -10.82
N GLU A 318 7.64 14.74 -11.58
CA GLU A 318 8.12 14.54 -12.94
C GLU A 318 7.69 15.71 -13.84
N GLY A 319 8.62 16.29 -14.59
CA GLY A 319 8.41 17.45 -15.48
C GLY A 319 7.61 17.14 -16.75
N LYS A 320 6.51 16.39 -16.64
CA LYS A 320 5.59 16.10 -17.74
C LYS A 320 4.77 17.34 -18.09
N SER A 321 4.43 17.50 -19.37
CA SER A 321 3.55 18.58 -19.86
C SER A 321 2.27 18.73 -19.02
N LYS A 322 1.62 17.62 -18.66
CA LYS A 322 0.42 17.63 -17.80
C LYS A 322 0.68 18.17 -16.39
N ASN A 323 1.86 17.94 -15.80
CA ASN A 323 2.17 18.44 -14.45
C ASN A 323 2.48 19.94 -14.50
N TRP A 324 3.19 20.40 -15.52
CA TRP A 324 3.38 21.83 -15.78
C TRP A 324 2.05 22.56 -16.06
N GLU A 325 1.12 21.91 -16.76
CA GLU A 325 -0.23 22.45 -16.98
C GLU A 325 -0.97 22.69 -15.64
N ILE A 326 -0.89 21.75 -14.70
CA ILE A 326 -1.49 21.91 -13.37
C ILE A 326 -0.84 23.10 -12.64
N ALA A 327 0.49 23.21 -12.66
CA ALA A 327 1.21 24.32 -12.04
C ALA A 327 0.79 25.68 -12.63
N GLY A 328 0.80 25.81 -13.96
CA GLY A 328 0.41 27.04 -14.65
C GLY A 328 -1.07 27.39 -14.42
N SER A 329 -1.95 26.39 -14.47
CA SER A 329 -3.38 26.59 -14.22
C SER A 329 -3.67 26.98 -12.77
N ALA A 330 -2.94 26.42 -11.80
CA ALA A 330 -3.07 26.75 -10.39
C ALA A 330 -2.56 28.18 -10.12
N TRP A 331 -1.40 28.56 -10.66
CA TRP A 331 -0.90 29.94 -10.54
C TRP A 331 -1.84 30.96 -11.17
N ARG A 332 -2.38 30.65 -12.35
CA ARG A 332 -3.36 31.52 -13.02
C ARG A 332 -4.63 31.71 -12.17
N GLN A 333 -5.16 30.63 -11.58
CA GLN A 333 -6.32 30.69 -10.68
C GLN A 333 -6.02 31.48 -9.41
N ALA A 334 -4.79 31.41 -8.91
CA ALA A 334 -4.31 32.21 -7.79
C ALA A 334 -4.01 33.68 -8.15
N ARG A 335 -4.28 34.12 -9.39
CA ARG A 335 -3.96 35.46 -9.92
C ARG A 335 -2.46 35.80 -9.98
N GLU A 336 -1.60 34.77 -9.95
CA GLU A 336 -0.15 34.89 -10.02
C GLU A 336 0.31 34.71 -11.48
N ILE A 337 -0.08 35.64 -12.36
CA ILE A 337 0.09 35.49 -13.81
C ILE A 337 1.57 35.37 -14.22
N ASP A 338 2.45 36.14 -13.57
CA ASP A 338 3.90 36.10 -13.84
C ASP A 338 4.52 34.72 -13.59
N LYS A 339 3.97 33.94 -12.63
CA LYS A 339 4.38 32.56 -12.35
C LYS A 339 3.65 31.55 -13.24
N ALA A 340 2.42 31.86 -13.63
CA ALA A 340 1.62 31.00 -14.50
C ALA A 340 2.22 30.88 -15.91
N ILE A 341 2.77 31.97 -16.44
CA ILE A 341 3.36 32.04 -17.78
C ILE A 341 4.49 31.02 -17.98
N PRO A 342 5.60 31.03 -17.21
CA PRO A 342 6.69 30.08 -17.44
C PRO A 342 6.26 28.62 -17.25
N ALA A 343 5.38 28.35 -16.28
CA ALA A 343 4.85 26.99 -16.11
C ALA A 343 3.98 26.54 -17.30
N MET A 344 3.17 27.44 -17.88
CA MET A 344 2.37 27.12 -19.05
C MET A 344 3.19 27.05 -20.34
N GLU A 345 4.31 27.78 -20.42
CA GLU A 345 5.29 27.67 -21.51
C GLU A 345 5.89 26.26 -21.54
N GLU A 346 6.35 25.75 -20.39
CA GLU A 346 6.84 24.37 -20.26
C GLU A 346 5.75 23.33 -20.60
N ALA A 347 4.52 23.57 -20.13
CA ALA A 347 3.39 22.70 -20.45
C ALA A 347 3.15 22.60 -21.97
N ALA A 348 3.08 23.76 -22.65
CA ALA A 348 2.84 23.81 -24.09
C ALA A 348 4.03 23.30 -24.92
N ALA A 349 5.27 23.53 -24.47
CA ALA A 349 6.47 23.03 -25.13
C ALA A 349 6.50 21.48 -25.17
N GLY A 350 6.10 20.84 -24.08
CA GLY A 350 6.03 19.37 -23.98
C GLY A 350 4.76 18.72 -24.56
N SER A 351 3.91 19.49 -25.27
CA SER A 351 2.63 19.00 -25.82
C SER A 351 2.62 18.98 -27.34
N ASP A 352 2.05 17.91 -27.90
CA ASP A 352 1.77 17.81 -29.34
C ASP A 352 0.44 18.46 -29.72
N GLN A 353 -0.45 18.67 -28.74
CA GLN A 353 -1.79 19.23 -28.97
C GLN A 353 -1.80 20.76 -28.95
N GLY A 354 -2.59 21.36 -29.84
CA GLY A 354 -2.79 22.80 -29.90
C GLY A 354 -3.50 23.40 -28.69
N GLU A 355 -4.28 22.59 -27.95
CA GLU A 355 -5.05 23.03 -26.77
C GLU A 355 -4.17 23.66 -25.67
N LEU A 356 -2.94 23.16 -25.46
CA LEU A 356 -2.04 23.78 -24.47
C LEU A 356 -1.47 25.11 -24.96
N TYR A 357 -1.27 25.27 -26.27
CA TYR A 357 -0.88 26.55 -26.84
C TYR A 357 -2.00 27.59 -26.79
N THR A 358 -3.27 27.17 -26.92
CA THR A 358 -4.40 28.09 -26.75
C THR A 358 -4.55 28.52 -25.28
N ARG A 359 -4.38 27.60 -24.34
CA ARG A 359 -4.33 27.91 -22.89
C ARG A 359 -3.18 28.86 -22.55
N LEU A 360 -1.99 28.62 -23.09
CA LEU A 360 -0.85 29.55 -22.97
C LEU A 360 -1.19 30.93 -23.54
N GLY A 361 -1.84 30.98 -24.70
CA GLY A 361 -2.34 32.20 -25.29
C GLY A 361 -3.26 33.00 -24.37
N ASN A 362 -4.18 32.33 -23.68
CA ASN A 362 -5.06 32.95 -22.69
C ASN A 362 -4.27 33.49 -21.50
N VAL A 363 -3.29 32.74 -20.98
CA VAL A 363 -2.44 33.18 -19.87
C VAL A 363 -1.61 34.41 -20.26
N TYR A 364 -1.06 34.43 -21.48
CA TYR A 364 -0.38 35.62 -21.99
C TYR A 364 -1.32 36.82 -22.14
N LEU A 365 -2.57 36.61 -22.56
CA LEU A 365 -3.56 37.68 -22.63
C LEU A 365 -3.84 38.25 -21.23
N ASP A 366 -4.00 37.39 -20.23
CA ASP A 366 -4.23 37.82 -18.83
C ASP A 366 -3.03 38.59 -18.24
N GLY A 367 -1.83 38.38 -18.78
CA GLY A 367 -0.60 39.08 -18.40
C GLY A 367 -0.21 40.21 -19.35
N ASP A 368 -1.15 40.69 -20.18
CA ASP A 368 -0.98 41.76 -21.17
C ASP A 368 0.17 41.52 -22.20
N GLN A 369 0.63 40.28 -22.35
CA GLN A 369 1.64 39.88 -23.33
C GLN A 369 1.00 39.60 -24.70
N PHE A 370 0.26 40.59 -25.23
CA PHE A 370 -0.62 40.43 -26.40
C PHE A 370 0.08 39.86 -27.65
N LYS A 371 1.32 40.28 -27.92
CA LYS A 371 2.09 39.75 -29.06
C LYS A 371 2.39 38.25 -28.90
N LYS A 372 2.77 37.81 -27.69
CA LYS A 372 3.00 36.39 -27.42
C LYS A 372 1.69 35.60 -27.41
N ALA A 373 0.60 36.20 -26.92
CA ALA A 373 -0.73 35.61 -26.99
C ALA A 373 -1.12 35.29 -28.45
N ILE A 374 -0.93 36.25 -29.37
CA ILE A 374 -1.17 36.04 -30.82
C ILE A 374 -0.34 34.87 -31.36
N THR A 375 0.96 34.83 -31.06
CA THR A 375 1.85 33.74 -31.51
C THR A 375 1.38 32.37 -30.99
N ALA A 376 1.09 32.27 -29.69
CA ALA A 376 0.66 31.02 -29.07
C ALA A 376 -0.71 30.56 -29.61
N LEU A 377 -1.69 31.46 -29.73
CA LEU A 377 -3.03 31.14 -30.23
C LEU A 377 -3.01 30.69 -31.69
N ASN A 378 -2.25 31.37 -32.55
CA ASN A 378 -2.08 30.95 -33.94
C ASN A 378 -1.43 29.56 -34.02
N LYS A 379 -0.38 29.30 -33.23
CA LYS A 379 0.28 27.99 -33.16
C LYS A 379 -0.67 26.89 -32.66
N GLY A 380 -1.51 27.20 -31.67
CA GLY A 380 -2.52 26.27 -31.16
C GLY A 380 -3.57 25.93 -32.20
N LEU A 381 -4.12 26.95 -32.87
CA LEU A 381 -5.12 26.77 -33.93
C LEU A 381 -4.55 26.03 -35.16
N SER A 382 -3.28 26.25 -35.52
CA SER A 382 -2.64 25.57 -36.65
C SER A 382 -2.29 24.11 -36.37
N ARG A 383 -1.92 23.78 -35.12
CA ARG A 383 -1.62 22.39 -34.71
C ARG A 383 -2.85 21.49 -34.61
N GLY A 384 -4.04 22.06 -34.44
CA GLY A 384 -5.27 21.28 -34.24
C GLY A 384 -5.37 20.67 -32.84
N GLY A 385 -6.40 19.85 -32.61
CA GLY A 385 -6.68 19.26 -31.30
C GLY A 385 -7.26 20.24 -30.26
N VAL A 386 -7.58 21.46 -30.67
CA VAL A 386 -8.23 22.48 -29.83
C VAL A 386 -9.71 22.14 -29.69
N LYS A 387 -10.21 21.98 -28.46
CA LYS A 387 -11.61 21.59 -28.21
C LYS A 387 -12.60 22.72 -28.52
N ARG A 388 -12.19 23.96 -28.27
CA ARG A 388 -12.98 25.18 -28.51
C ARG A 388 -12.20 26.17 -29.38
N PRO A 389 -12.06 25.87 -30.70
CA PRO A 389 -11.32 26.74 -31.62
C PRO A 389 -12.01 28.10 -31.78
N ASP A 390 -13.32 28.16 -31.60
CA ASP A 390 -14.10 29.40 -31.56
C ASP A 390 -13.68 30.31 -30.39
N THR A 391 -13.52 29.76 -29.18
CA THR A 391 -13.05 30.53 -28.02
C THR A 391 -11.60 30.96 -28.19
N ALA A 392 -10.74 30.11 -28.74
CA ALA A 392 -9.36 30.50 -29.06
C ALA A 392 -9.31 31.65 -30.08
N ARG A 393 -10.22 31.67 -31.06
CA ARG A 393 -10.35 32.79 -32.02
C ARG A 393 -10.88 34.06 -31.38
N LEU A 394 -11.80 33.98 -30.42
CA LEU A 394 -12.22 35.16 -29.64
C LEU A 394 -11.02 35.80 -28.95
N VAL A 395 -10.24 35.00 -28.21
CA VAL A 395 -9.04 35.48 -27.50
C VAL A 395 -8.01 36.03 -28.48
N LEU A 396 -7.85 35.40 -29.65
CA LEU A 396 -6.97 35.89 -30.71
C LEU A 396 -7.43 37.27 -31.24
N GLY A 397 -8.74 37.46 -31.42
CA GLY A 397 -9.31 38.74 -31.78
C GLY A 397 -9.05 39.81 -30.72
N MET A 398 -9.20 39.49 -29.43
CA MET A 398 -8.89 40.40 -28.33
C MET A 398 -7.40 40.78 -28.32
N ALA A 399 -6.50 39.83 -28.57
CA ALA A 399 -5.06 40.09 -28.63
C ALA A 399 -4.69 40.98 -29.85
N TYR A 400 -5.31 40.74 -31.01
CA TYR A 400 -5.15 41.61 -32.18
C TYR A 400 -5.68 43.02 -31.92
N PHE A 401 -6.84 43.14 -31.28
CA PHE A 401 -7.42 44.43 -30.91
C PHE A 401 -6.48 45.24 -30.01
N ASN A 402 -5.93 44.62 -28.95
CA ASN A 402 -4.99 45.28 -28.04
C ASN A 402 -3.65 45.64 -28.69
N THR A 403 -3.28 44.98 -29.79
CA THR A 403 -2.12 45.36 -30.62
C THR A 403 -2.48 46.29 -31.78
N LYS A 404 -3.69 46.85 -31.79
CA LYS A 404 -4.23 47.76 -32.82
C LYS A 404 -4.29 47.17 -34.23
N GLN A 405 -4.27 45.84 -34.36
CA GLN A 405 -4.42 45.13 -35.62
C GLN A 405 -5.91 44.89 -35.91
N TYR A 406 -6.69 45.97 -36.05
CA TYR A 406 -8.15 45.92 -36.07
C TYR A 406 -8.73 45.07 -37.21
N ALA A 407 -8.12 45.09 -38.40
CA ALA A 407 -8.57 44.24 -39.51
C ALA A 407 -8.49 42.74 -39.14
N ARG A 408 -7.35 42.31 -38.58
CA ARG A 408 -7.16 40.93 -38.10
C ARG A 408 -8.03 40.60 -36.91
N ALA A 409 -8.27 41.57 -36.02
CA ALA A 409 -9.20 41.41 -34.91
C ALA A 409 -10.62 41.12 -35.42
N ARG A 410 -11.10 41.90 -36.41
CA ARG A 410 -12.38 41.67 -37.07
C ARG A 410 -12.48 40.27 -37.67
N GLU A 411 -11.48 39.86 -38.45
CA GLU A 411 -11.43 38.52 -39.06
C GLU A 411 -11.54 37.41 -38.00
N ALA A 412 -10.78 37.53 -36.91
CA ALA A 412 -10.81 36.56 -35.82
C ALA A 412 -12.17 36.51 -35.12
N PHE A 413 -12.79 37.67 -34.82
CA PHE A 413 -14.12 37.73 -34.22
C PHE A 413 -15.20 37.15 -35.17
N VAL A 414 -15.18 37.49 -36.45
CA VAL A 414 -16.11 36.92 -37.44
C VAL A 414 -15.94 35.40 -37.53
N ALA A 415 -14.70 34.91 -37.57
CA ALA A 415 -14.43 33.48 -37.61
C ALA A 415 -14.88 32.76 -36.32
N ALA A 416 -14.74 33.40 -35.16
CA ALA A 416 -15.27 32.89 -33.90
C ALA A 416 -16.81 32.86 -33.88
N GLY A 417 -17.45 33.87 -34.46
CA GLY A 417 -18.91 34.00 -34.50
C GLY A 417 -19.63 33.02 -35.43
N ARG A 418 -18.89 32.21 -36.20
CA ARG A 418 -19.44 31.08 -36.96
C ARG A 418 -19.91 29.93 -36.05
N ASP A 419 -19.42 29.86 -34.82
CA ASP A 419 -19.93 28.96 -33.79
C ASP A 419 -20.99 29.69 -32.97
N GLU A 420 -22.20 29.12 -32.91
CA GLU A 420 -23.35 29.71 -32.21
C GLU A 420 -23.03 30.07 -30.75
N ARG A 421 -22.17 29.27 -30.09
CA ARG A 421 -21.81 29.46 -28.68
C ARG A 421 -20.94 30.70 -28.46
N SER A 422 -20.26 31.17 -29.50
CA SER A 422 -19.38 32.34 -29.47
C SER A 422 -19.93 33.54 -30.27
N ALA A 423 -20.99 33.34 -31.07
CA ALA A 423 -21.60 34.37 -31.93
C ALA A 423 -21.95 35.66 -31.17
N LYS A 424 -22.60 35.55 -30.00
CA LYS A 424 -22.98 36.71 -29.20
C LYS A 424 -21.76 37.52 -28.73
N TYR A 425 -20.74 36.85 -28.20
CA TYR A 425 -19.52 37.50 -27.72
C TYR A 425 -18.72 38.10 -28.86
N ALA A 426 -18.61 37.41 -30.00
CA ALA A 426 -17.97 37.93 -31.20
C ALA A 426 -18.64 39.22 -31.69
N ALA A 427 -19.97 39.25 -31.77
CA ALA A 427 -20.72 40.43 -32.20
C ALA A 427 -20.54 41.61 -31.24
N GLN A 428 -20.50 41.36 -29.93
CA GLN A 428 -20.21 42.39 -28.92
C GLN A 428 -18.81 43.00 -29.12
N TRP A 429 -17.80 42.17 -29.34
CA TRP A 429 -16.43 42.64 -29.59
C TRP A 429 -16.30 43.42 -30.90
N ILE A 430 -16.98 42.97 -31.97
CA ILE A 430 -17.02 43.71 -33.24
C ILE A 430 -17.64 45.09 -33.03
N LYS A 431 -18.80 45.16 -32.36
CA LYS A 431 -19.47 46.43 -32.06
C LYS A 431 -18.59 47.37 -31.23
N TYR A 432 -17.94 46.84 -30.19
CA TYR A 432 -17.02 47.62 -29.36
C TYR A 432 -15.85 48.18 -30.17
N MET A 433 -15.21 47.33 -30.99
CA MET A 433 -14.12 47.75 -31.86
C MET A 433 -14.56 48.82 -32.87
N ASP A 434 -15.74 48.69 -33.47
CA ASP A 434 -16.30 49.68 -34.40
C ASP A 434 -16.49 51.04 -33.72
N SER A 435 -17.01 51.03 -32.49
CA SER A 435 -17.17 52.27 -31.71
C SER A 435 -15.84 52.94 -31.36
N GLU A 436 -14.80 52.13 -31.07
CA GLU A 436 -13.48 52.65 -30.75
C GLU A 436 -12.76 53.22 -31.98
N LEU A 437 -12.93 52.59 -33.15
CA LEU A 437 -12.42 53.12 -34.42
C LEU A 437 -13.07 54.45 -34.78
N ALA A 438 -14.40 54.55 -34.72
CA ALA A 438 -15.12 55.80 -34.98
C ALA A 438 -14.70 56.91 -34.01
N ARG A 439 -14.45 56.57 -32.74
CA ARG A 439 -13.91 57.50 -31.75
C ARG A 439 -12.52 58.00 -32.14
N GLN A 440 -11.62 57.10 -32.56
CA GLN A 440 -10.27 57.46 -33.00
C GLN A 440 -10.27 58.36 -34.25
N GLU A 441 -11.15 58.08 -35.21
CA GLU A 441 -11.34 58.92 -36.41
C GLU A 441 -11.82 60.33 -36.02
N SER A 442 -12.84 60.44 -35.16
CA SER A 442 -13.34 61.75 -34.71
C SER A 442 -12.32 62.61 -33.97
N LEU A 443 -11.34 61.98 -33.29
CA LEU A 443 -10.25 62.67 -32.60
C LEU A 443 -9.09 63.06 -33.53
N GLN A 444 -9.06 62.54 -34.76
CA GLN A 444 -8.09 62.95 -35.78
C GLN A 444 -8.65 64.06 -36.68
N GLU A 445 -9.97 64.16 -36.79
CA GLU A 445 -10.68 65.17 -37.60
C GLU A 445 -10.98 66.48 -36.84
N GLY A 446 -10.98 66.45 -35.51
CA GLY A 446 -11.13 67.63 -34.63
C GLY A 446 -9.81 68.03 -33.98
#